data_AF-A0A6N7S6K3-F1
#
_entry.id   AF-A0A6N7S6K3-F1
#
_cell.length_a   1.000
_cell.length_b   1.000
_cell.length_c   1.000
_cell.angle_alpha   90.00
_cell.angle_beta   90.00
_cell.angle_gamma   90.00
#
_symmetry.space_group_name_H-M   'P 1'
#
loop_
_entity.id
_entity.type
_entity.pdbx_description
1 polymer ?
#
loop_
_entity_poly.entity_id
_entity_poly.type
_entity_poly.pdbx_seq_one_letter_code
_entity_poly.pdbx_strand_id
1 'polypeptide(L)' 'MLSINSPNPQAIADAFNHLNVDGIAFEVQEIQGLRVLIRHDHSAAEAKIAAKKIIGTLAAFKNRVVSCQIVDDKGNLL' A
#
# COMPACT_ATOMS: atom_id res chain seq x y z
N MET A 1 4.26 -5.20 -3.95
CA MET A 1 3.50 -3.96 -4.24
C MET A 1 2.14 -4.02 -3.56
N LEU A 2 1.49 -2.88 -3.35
CA LEU A 2 0.07 -2.78 -2.98
C LEU A 2 -0.74 -2.32 -4.18
N SER A 3 -1.83 -3.02 -4.46
CA SER A 3 -2.88 -2.60 -5.38
C SER A 3 -4.08 -2.16 -4.56
N ILE A 4 -4.51 -0.91 -4.73
CA ILE A 4 -5.57 -0.31 -3.95
C ILE A 4 -6.66 0.19 -4.91
N ASN A 5 -7.89 -0.29 -4.70
CA ASN A 5 -9.05 0.27 -5.36
C ASN A 5 -9.72 1.28 -4.44
N SER A 6 -9.94 2.49 -4.93
CA SER A 6 -10.48 3.60 -4.15
C SER A 6 -11.30 4.53 -5.05
N PRO A 7 -12.45 5.07 -4.57
CA PRO A 7 -13.17 6.14 -5.27
C PRO A 7 -12.42 7.48 -5.21
N ASN A 8 -11.42 7.62 -4.34
CA ASN A 8 -10.58 8.81 -4.22
C ASN A 8 -9.10 8.41 -4.04
N PRO A 9 -8.46 7.92 -5.12
CA PRO A 9 -7.09 7.41 -5.07
C PRO A 9 -6.07 8.52 -4.73
N GLN A 10 -6.35 9.78 -5.07
CA GLN A 10 -5.47 10.91 -4.76
C GLN A 10 -5.31 11.12 -3.25
N ALA A 11 -6.42 11.10 -2.51
CA ALA A 11 -6.39 11.26 -1.05
C ALA A 11 -5.65 10.11 -0.34
N ILE A 12 -5.65 8.92 -0.94
CA ILE A 12 -4.89 7.78 -0.41
C ILE A 12 -3.41 7.93 -0.78
N ALA A 13 -3.09 8.30 -2.02
CA ALA A 13 -1.72 8.57 -2.45
C ALA A 13 -1.01 9.60 -1.57
N ASP A 14 -1.68 10.71 -1.25
CA ASP A 14 -1.15 11.75 -0.36
C ASP A 14 -0.90 11.21 1.05
N ALA A 15 -1.78 10.35 1.57
CA ALA A 15 -1.57 9.70 2.87
C ALA A 15 -0.35 8.77 2.86
N PHE A 16 -0.10 8.05 1.76
CA PHE A 16 1.06 7.18 1.61
C PHE A 16 2.38 7.95 1.50
N ASN A 17 2.40 9.10 0.83
CA ASN A 17 3.59 9.94 0.72
C ASN A 17 4.10 10.43 2.09
N HIS A 18 3.23 10.50 3.10
CA HIS A 18 3.59 10.87 4.47
C HIS A 18 3.70 9.67 5.41
N LEU A 19 3.46 8.46 4.92
CA LEU A 19 3.49 7.25 5.72
C LEU A 19 4.92 6.71 5.79
N ASN A 20 5.52 6.78 6.97
CA ASN A 20 6.78 6.10 7.27
C ASN A 20 6.53 5.21 8.49
N VAL A 21 6.64 3.90 8.29
CA VAL A 21 6.39 2.89 9.34
C VAL A 21 7.62 2.03 9.45
N ASP A 22 8.34 2.11 10.58
CA ASP A 22 9.42 1.20 10.96
C ASP A 22 10.43 0.92 9.83
N GLY A 23 10.88 1.95 9.10
CA GLY A 23 11.87 1.79 8.02
C GLY A 23 11.31 1.30 6.68
N ILE A 24 9.99 1.32 6.53
CA ILE A 24 9.31 0.96 5.29
C ILE A 24 8.77 2.22 4.63
N ALA A 25 9.28 2.47 3.43
CA ALA A 25 8.86 3.58 2.60
C ALA A 25 7.80 3.13 1.58
N PHE A 26 6.81 3.98 1.39
CA PHE A 26 5.75 3.79 0.41
C PHE A 26 5.92 4.80 -0.70
N GLU A 27 5.96 4.32 -1.93
CA GLU A 27 6.10 5.15 -3.11
C GLU A 27 4.93 4.89 -4.04
N VAL A 28 4.16 5.93 -4.33
CA VAL A 28 3.05 5.84 -5.27
C VAL A 28 3.60 5.78 -6.69
N GLN A 29 3.41 4.63 -7.35
CA GLN A 29 3.86 4.40 -8.72
C GLN A 29 2.78 4.79 -9.74
N GLU A 30 1.51 4.63 -9.38
CA GLU A 30 0.37 4.88 -10.27
C GLU A 30 -0.83 5.33 -9.46
N ILE A 31 -1.61 6.31 -9.94
CA ILE A 31 -2.78 6.86 -9.23
C ILE A 31 -4.10 6.33 -9.81
N GLN A 32 -4.22 6.18 -11.14
CA GLN A 32 -5.38 5.55 -11.77
C GLN A 32 -5.28 4.02 -11.63
N GLY A 33 -5.91 3.45 -10.61
CA GLY A 33 -5.67 2.07 -10.20
C GLY A 33 -4.53 1.96 -9.19
N LEU A 34 -4.60 2.81 -8.17
CA LEU A 34 -3.56 3.12 -7.19
C LEU A 34 -2.59 1.96 -6.88
N ARG A 35 -1.35 2.10 -7.33
CA ARG A 35 -0.25 1.16 -7.05
C ARG A 35 0.79 1.81 -6.17
N VAL A 36 1.11 1.14 -5.07
CA VAL A 36 2.11 1.61 -4.13
C VAL A 36 3.23 0.58 -4.03
N LEU A 37 4.44 1.01 -4.38
CA LEU A 37 5.65 0.25 -4.16
C LEU A 37 6.01 0.34 -2.68
N ILE A 38 6.32 -0.82 -2.10
CA ILE A 38 6.82 -0.92 -0.73
C ILE A 38 8.33 -1.10 -0.83
N ARG A 39 9.10 -0.11 -0.39
CA ARG A 39 10.56 -0.21 -0.26
C ARG A 39 10.89 -0.51 1.20
N HIS A 40 11.69 -1.53 1.44
CA HIS A 40 12.11 -1.93 2.77
C HIS A 40 13.56 -2.44 2.72
N ASP A 41 14.30 -2.22 3.81
CA ASP A 41 15.65 -2.78 3.98
C ASP A 41 15.63 -4.14 4.72
N HIS A 42 14.42 -4.62 5.05
CA HIS A 42 14.18 -5.85 5.81
C HIS A 42 14.11 -7.11 4.95
N SER A 43 13.98 -8.29 5.58
CA SER A 43 13.67 -9.53 4.86
C SER A 43 12.26 -9.50 4.24
N ALA A 44 12.02 -10.29 3.20
CA ALA A 44 10.72 -10.36 2.52
C ALA A 44 9.56 -10.75 3.46
N ALA A 45 9.84 -11.56 4.49
CA ALA A 45 8.86 -11.97 5.50
C ALA A 45 8.40 -10.80 6.37
N GLU A 46 9.36 -10.00 6.86
CA GLU A 46 9.09 -8.81 7.68
C GLU A 46 8.33 -7.75 6.88
N ALA A 47 8.72 -7.54 5.62
CA ALA A 47 8.03 -6.64 4.71
C ALA A 47 6.57 -7.04 4.49
N LYS A 48 6.30 -8.34 4.32
CA LYS A 48 4.93 -8.85 4.15
C LYS A 48 4.09 -8.64 5.41
N ILE A 49 4.67 -8.82 6.61
CA ILE A 49 3.99 -8.57 7.88
C ILE A 49 3.63 -7.08 8.02
N ALA A 50 4.57 -6.19 7.73
CA ALA A 50 4.33 -4.76 7.83
C ALA A 50 3.34 -4.24 6.78
N ALA A 51 3.41 -4.73 5.53
CA ALA A 51 2.40 -4.46 4.51
C ALA A 51 0.99 -4.85 4.97
N LYS A 52 0.85 -6.03 5.62
CA LYS A 52 -0.43 -6.46 6.21
C LYS A 52 -0.90 -5.56 7.35
N LYS A 53 -0.01 -5.10 8.23
CA LYS A 53 -0.36 -4.12 9.28
C LYS A 53 -0.91 -2.84 8.65
N ILE A 54 -0.30 -2.37 7.58
CA ILE A 54 -0.74 -1.16 6.87
C ILE A 54 -2.07 -1.36 6.18
N ILE A 55 -2.33 -2.50 5.57
CA ILE A 55 -3.67 -2.84 5.07
C ILE A 55 -4.71 -2.77 6.21
N GLY A 56 -4.37 -3.31 7.38
CA GLY A 56 -5.23 -3.19 8.57
C GLY A 56 -5.44 -1.74 9.03
N THR A 57 -4.43 -0.88 8.85
CA THR A 57 -4.51 0.55 9.17
C THR A 57 -5.32 1.31 8.10
N LEU A 58 -5.22 0.92 6.84
CA LEU A 58 -6.05 1.40 5.72
C LEU A 58 -7.52 1.06 5.90
N ALA A 59 -7.85 -0.03 6.60
CA ALA A 59 -9.23 -0.32 6.99
C ALA A 59 -9.82 0.75 7.93
N ALA A 60 -8.99 1.56 8.60
CA ALA A 60 -9.46 2.76 9.31
C ALA A 60 -9.88 3.89 8.34
N PHE A 61 -9.38 3.88 7.11
CA PHE A 61 -9.84 4.72 6.00
C PHE A 61 -11.10 4.13 5.34
N LYS A 62 -11.99 3.55 6.16
CA LYS A 62 -13.09 2.63 5.82
C LYS A 62 -14.08 3.11 4.75
N ASN A 63 -14.10 4.41 4.45
CA ASN A 63 -14.95 5.02 3.41
C ASN A 63 -14.18 5.46 2.15
N ARG A 64 -12.87 5.24 2.10
CA ARG A 64 -11.97 5.68 1.02
C ARG A 64 -11.25 4.52 0.34
N VAL A 65 -11.38 3.28 0.81
CA VAL A 65 -10.73 2.10 0.20
C VAL A 65 -11.79 1.03 -0.04
N VAL A 66 -11.94 0.64 -1.31
CA VAL A 66 -12.86 -0.43 -1.77
C VAL A 66 -12.18 -1.78 -1.64
N SER A 67 -10.90 -1.87 -1.99
CA SER A 67 -10.07 -3.06 -1.77
C SER A 67 -8.59 -2.68 -1.68
N CYS A 68 -7.81 -3.49 -0.97
CA CYS A 68 -6.35 -3.38 -0.93
C CYS A 68 -5.75 -4.78 -0.93
N GLN A 69 -4.81 -5.04 -1.83
CA GLN A 69 -4.20 -6.35 -2.05
C GLN A 69 -2.69 -6.21 -2.18
N ILE A 70 -1.95 -7.21 -1.68
CA ILE A 70 -0.52 -7.33 -1.94
C ILE A 70 -0.37 -8.04 -3.28
N VAL A 71 0.35 -7.42 -4.20
CA VAL A 71 0.61 -7.95 -5.54
C VAL A 71 2.10 -7.95 -5.86
N ASP A 72 2.53 -8.81 -6.78
CA ASP A 72 3.87 -8.79 -7.37
C ASP A 72 4.06 -7.59 -8.33
N ASP A 73 5.24 -7.50 -8.94
CA ASP A 73 5.60 -6.49 -9.93
C ASP A 73 4.78 -6.57 -11.23
N LYS A 74 4.14 -7.71 -11.49
CA LYS A 74 3.26 -7.95 -12.64
C LYS A 74 1.77 -7.72 -12.32
N GLY A 75 1.44 -7.45 -11.06
CA GLY A 75 0.06 -7.25 -10.59
C GLY A 75 -0.68 -8.52 -10.18
N ASN A 76 0.01 -9.67 -10.05
CA ASN A 76 -0.59 -10.90 -9.54
C ASN A 76 -0.63 -10.89 -8.01
N LEU A 77 -1.69 -11.47 -7.43
CA LEU A 77 -1.86 -11.61 -5.98
C LEU A 77 -0.76 -12.46 -5.32
N LEU A 78 -0.26 -12.00 -4.17
CA LEU A 78 0.77 -12.64 -3.34
C LEU A 78 0.28 -13.14 -1.96
#